data_AF-A0A537RYT4-F1
#
_entry.id   AF-A0A537RYT4-F1
#
_cell.length_a   1.000
_cell.length_b   1.000
_cell.length_c   1.000
_cell.angle_alpha   90.00
_cell.angle_beta   90.00
_cell.angle_gamma   90.00
#
_symmetry.space_group_name_H-M   'P 1'
#
loop_
_entity.id
_entity.type
_entity.pdbx_description
1 polymer ?
#
loop_
_entity_poly.entity_id
_entity_poly.type
_entity_poly.pdbx_seq_one_letter_code
_entity_poly.pdbx_strand_id
1 'polypeptide(L)'
;DSIGMGFAQGKTMLVRRRDLAQAGGIHALAEEIAEDAAATKLVRRIGLHARLVDAPFVQPLGRRTAKQVWDRQTRWARLRCISFPGYFAAEILTGCLPPLAAVAHVAGAVDMPAAALVAALAAVWFGSEAMLARAAGWHLSLASPLAWALRDALLPFAWAHAWLTDGYAWRGNEVRTVESGAQAH
;
A
#
# COMPACT_ATOMS: atom_id res chain seq x y z
N ASP A 1 4.82 -8.90 8.60
CA ASP A 1 5.89 -9.08 9.62
C ASP A 1 6.12 -10.55 9.97
N SER A 2 5.12 -11.42 9.81
CA SER A 2 5.18 -12.87 10.11
C SER A 2 6.31 -13.65 9.42
N ILE A 3 6.85 -13.12 8.30
CA ILE A 3 8.03 -13.67 7.60
C ILE A 3 9.25 -12.72 7.64
N GLY A 4 9.30 -11.78 8.58
CA GLY A 4 10.41 -10.82 8.76
C GLY A 4 10.38 -9.61 7.83
N MET A 5 9.53 -9.60 6.79
CA MET A 5 9.47 -8.52 5.80
C MET A 5 8.49 -7.39 6.19
N GLY A 6 8.26 -7.18 7.50
CA GLY A 6 7.37 -6.13 7.99
C GLY A 6 7.88 -4.72 7.67
N PHE A 7 6.95 -3.78 7.55
CA PHE A 7 7.22 -2.35 7.38
C PHE A 7 6.60 -1.60 8.55
N ALA A 8 7.28 -0.58 9.06
CA ALA A 8 6.66 0.40 9.92
C ALA A 8 5.82 1.32 9.01
N GLN A 9 4.54 1.46 9.31
CA GLN A 9 3.65 2.37 8.59
C GLN A 9 2.64 2.91 9.59
N GLY A 10 2.61 4.23 9.76
CA GLY A 10 1.59 4.84 10.61
C GLY A 10 2.00 6.14 11.26
N LYS A 11 1.02 6.71 11.96
CA LYS A 11 1.19 7.95 12.75
C LYS A 11 1.97 7.72 14.04
N THR A 12 2.14 6.47 14.46
CA THR A 12 2.77 6.11 15.73
C THR A 12 3.73 4.96 15.48
N MET A 13 5.00 5.20 15.79
CA MET A 13 6.08 4.23 15.69
C MET A 13 6.90 4.30 16.97
N LEU A 14 7.29 3.14 17.49
CA LEU A 14 8.07 3.03 18.72
C LEU A 14 9.37 2.30 18.40
N VAL A 15 10.49 2.94 18.69
CA VAL A 15 11.84 2.36 18.55
C VAL A 15 12.55 2.49 19.89
N ARG A 16 13.31 1.45 20.29
CA ARG A 16 14.14 1.54 21.49
C ARG A 16 15.23 2.57 21.26
N ARG A 17 15.40 3.51 22.21
CA ARG A 17 16.39 4.59 22.11
C ARG A 17 17.80 4.10 21.77
N ARG A 18 18.23 2.99 22.37
CA ARG A 18 19.55 2.39 22.12
C ARG A 18 19.69 1.89 20.67
N ASP A 19 18.64 1.27 20.13
CA ASP A 19 18.62 0.71 18.78
C ASP A 19 18.63 1.86 17.75
N LEU A 20 17.88 2.94 18.03
CA LEU A 20 17.91 4.17 17.24
C LEU A 20 19.30 4.82 17.23
N ALA A 21 19.94 4.94 18.39
CA ALA A 21 21.29 5.49 18.49
C ALA A 21 22.32 4.68 17.71
N GLN A 22 22.23 3.34 17.78
CA GLN A 22 23.10 2.43 17.03
C GLN A 22 22.92 2.58 15.51
N ALA A 23 21.73 2.94 15.04
CA ALA A 23 21.39 2.99 13.63
C ALA A 23 21.54 4.38 12.97
N GLY A 24 22.20 5.33 13.66
CA GLY A 24 22.47 6.69 13.18
C GLY A 24 21.70 7.80 13.89
N GLY A 25 20.91 7.47 14.91
CA GLY A 25 20.14 8.45 15.69
C GLY A 25 18.94 9.02 14.92
N ILE A 26 18.36 10.10 15.45
CA ILE A 26 17.18 10.75 14.86
C ILE A 26 17.48 11.33 13.47
N HIS A 27 18.71 11.78 13.22
CA HIS A 27 19.10 12.36 11.93
C HIS A 27 18.97 11.38 10.76
N ALA A 28 19.18 10.08 11.01
CA ALA A 28 19.00 9.05 10.00
C ALA A 28 17.54 8.92 9.51
N LEU A 29 16.56 9.46 10.25
CA LEU A 29 15.16 9.51 9.79
C LEU A 29 14.92 10.56 8.70
N ALA A 30 15.84 11.52 8.54
CA ALA A 30 15.76 12.55 7.50
C ALA A 30 16.28 12.08 6.13
N GLU A 31 16.84 10.86 6.05
CA GLU A 31 17.36 10.28 4.80
C GLU A 31 16.24 9.94 3.80
N GLU A 32 15.01 9.77 4.26
CA GLU A 32 13.84 9.50 3.42
C GLU A 32 12.78 10.59 3.57
N ILE A 33 12.03 10.83 2.50
CA ILE A 33 10.88 11.76 2.49
C ILE A 33 9.76 11.25 3.42
N ALA A 34 9.65 9.92 3.54
CA ALA A 34 8.67 9.26 4.39
C ALA A 34 9.36 8.72 5.66
N GLU A 35 9.01 9.31 6.81
CA GLU A 35 9.59 8.95 8.11
C GLU A 35 9.40 7.47 8.46
N ASP A 36 8.30 6.87 8.01
CA ASP A 36 7.98 5.46 8.23
C ASP A 36 8.83 4.51 7.37
N ALA A 37 9.13 4.90 6.14
CA ALA A 37 10.13 4.25 5.32
C ALA A 37 11.53 4.37 5.93
N ALA A 38 11.90 5.57 6.42
CA ALA A 38 13.18 5.83 7.09
C ALA A 38 13.35 4.90 8.30
N ALA A 39 12.35 4.87 9.18
CA ALA A 39 12.34 4.01 10.36
C ALA A 39 12.48 2.53 10.00
N THR A 40 11.80 2.08 8.94
CA THR A 40 11.89 0.70 8.46
C THR A 40 13.29 0.36 7.95
N LYS A 41 13.88 1.22 7.12
CA LYS A 41 15.25 1.02 6.60
C LYS A 41 16.27 1.03 7.74
N LEU A 42 16.12 1.97 8.67
CA LEU A 42 16.98 2.14 9.84
C LEU A 42 17.03 0.89 10.72
N VAL A 43 15.88 0.31 11.10
CA VAL A 43 15.88 -0.90 11.93
C VAL A 43 16.42 -2.11 11.17
N ARG A 44 16.17 -2.20 9.86
CA ARG A 44 16.70 -3.29 9.01
C ARG A 44 18.23 -3.23 8.90
N ARG A 45 18.84 -2.04 8.86
CA ARG A 45 20.30 -1.89 8.82
C ARG A 45 21.01 -2.51 10.03
N ILE A 46 20.34 -2.57 11.18
CA ILE A 46 20.87 -3.17 12.42
C ILE A 46 20.34 -4.59 12.65
N GLY A 47 19.81 -5.25 11.61
CA GLY A 47 19.32 -6.63 11.67
C GLY A 47 18.01 -6.81 12.45
N LEU A 48 17.29 -5.72 12.74
CA LEU A 48 15.98 -5.77 13.39
C LEU A 48 14.86 -5.72 12.36
N HIS A 49 13.69 -6.21 12.78
CA HIS A 49 12.49 -6.27 11.94
C HIS A 49 11.36 -5.43 12.55
N ALA A 50 10.64 -4.70 11.70
CA ALA A 50 9.44 -3.98 12.12
C ALA A 50 8.32 -4.97 12.46
N ARG A 51 7.71 -4.79 13.64
CA ARG A 51 6.53 -5.52 14.09
C ARG A 51 5.31 -4.61 14.05
N LEU A 52 4.19 -5.16 13.63
CA LEU A 52 2.91 -4.48 13.61
C LEU A 52 2.10 -4.86 14.85
N VAL A 53 1.23 -3.95 15.28
CA VAL A 53 0.24 -4.26 16.31
C VAL A 53 -0.84 -5.18 15.73
N ASP A 54 -1.50 -5.96 16.58
CA ASP A 54 -2.48 -6.98 16.16
C ASP A 54 -3.74 -6.37 15.54
N ALA A 55 -4.10 -5.14 15.93
CA ALA A 55 -5.33 -4.47 15.49
C ALA A 55 -5.06 -3.08 14.90
N PRO A 56 -5.80 -2.69 13.85
CA PRO A 56 -5.69 -1.35 13.27
C PRO A 56 -6.29 -0.30 14.22
N PHE A 57 -5.65 0.87 14.28
CA PHE A 57 -6.18 2.02 15.00
C PHE A 57 -7.13 2.85 14.13
N VAL A 58 -8.29 3.22 14.69
CA VAL A 58 -9.26 4.09 14.01
C VAL A 58 -8.66 5.47 13.81
N GLN A 59 -8.70 5.97 12.58
CA GLN A 59 -8.31 7.34 12.26
C GLN A 59 -9.53 8.11 11.77
N PRO A 60 -10.06 9.09 12.53
CA PRO A 60 -11.17 9.89 12.08
C PRO A 60 -10.71 10.79 10.92
N LEU A 61 -11.12 10.44 9.69
CA LEU A 61 -10.77 11.17 8.47
C LEU A 61 -11.84 12.18 8.05
N GLY A 62 -13.06 12.08 8.59
CA GLY A 62 -14.21 12.88 8.16
C GLY A 62 -14.68 12.56 6.73
N ARG A 63 -15.61 13.36 6.21
CA ARG A 63 -16.07 13.24 4.82
C ARG A 63 -14.97 13.68 3.85
N ARG A 64 -14.82 12.96 2.73
CA ARG A 64 -13.83 13.23 1.69
C ARG A 64 -14.48 13.19 0.31
N THR A 65 -14.04 14.08 -0.58
CA THR A 65 -14.42 14.04 -1.99
C THR A 65 -13.62 12.98 -2.74
N ALA A 66 -14.11 12.53 -3.89
CA ALA A 66 -13.39 11.57 -4.74
C ALA A 66 -11.97 12.05 -5.10
N LYS A 67 -11.81 13.35 -5.42
CA LYS A 67 -10.50 13.97 -5.67
C LYS A 67 -9.58 13.84 -4.46
N GLN A 68 -10.05 14.13 -3.25
CA GLN A 68 -9.24 14.02 -2.03
C GLN A 68 -8.82 12.58 -1.73
N VAL A 69 -9.66 11.59 -2.09
CA VAL A 69 -9.29 10.17 -2.01
C VAL A 69 -8.21 9.84 -3.04
N TRP A 70 -8.41 10.25 -4.29
CA TRP A 70 -7.44 10.03 -5.36
C TRP A 70 -6.07 10.66 -5.08
N ASP A 71 -6.02 11.95 -4.75
CA ASP A 71 -4.79 12.68 -4.40
C ASP A 71 -4.03 11.98 -3.26
N ARG A 72 -4.77 11.38 -2.31
CA ARG A 72 -4.17 10.61 -1.22
C ARG A 72 -3.57 9.29 -1.71
N GLN A 73 -4.27 8.57 -2.58
CA GLN A 73 -3.80 7.29 -3.12
C GLN A 73 -2.57 7.48 -4.00
N THR A 74 -2.57 8.45 -4.91
CA THR A 74 -1.42 8.74 -5.77
C THR A 74 -0.20 9.19 -4.97
N ARG A 75 -0.39 10.01 -3.93
CA ARG A 75 0.67 10.36 -2.99
C ARG A 75 1.27 9.13 -2.30
N TRP A 76 0.44 8.25 -1.75
CA TRP A 76 0.91 7.03 -1.08
C TRP A 76 1.56 6.05 -2.06
N ALA A 77 1.07 5.97 -3.29
CA ALA A 77 1.71 5.20 -4.35
C ALA A 77 3.10 5.77 -4.68
N ARG A 78 3.24 7.10 -4.87
CA ARG A 78 4.54 7.73 -5.12
C ARG A 78 5.53 7.51 -3.99
N LEU A 79 5.12 7.69 -2.72
CA LEU A 79 6.00 7.45 -1.57
C LEU A 79 6.49 6.00 -1.50
N ARG A 80 5.63 5.01 -1.78
CA ARG A 80 6.04 3.60 -1.81
C ARG A 80 6.93 3.27 -3.01
N CYS A 81 6.64 3.86 -4.15
CA CYS A 81 7.44 3.75 -5.37
C CYS A 81 8.89 4.18 -5.15
N ILE A 82 9.11 5.33 -4.49
CA ILE A 82 10.46 5.83 -4.22
C ILE A 82 11.14 5.07 -3.08
N SER A 83 10.43 4.75 -2.00
CA SER A 83 11.05 4.16 -0.82
C SER A 83 11.32 2.67 -0.99
N PHE A 84 10.48 1.95 -1.72
CA PHE A 84 10.50 0.49 -1.84
C PHE A 84 10.20 0.03 -3.29
N PRO A 85 10.99 0.44 -4.30
CA PRO A 85 10.67 0.26 -5.71
C PRO A 85 10.45 -1.21 -6.11
N GLY A 86 11.25 -2.14 -5.57
CA GLY A 86 11.09 -3.57 -5.85
C GLY A 86 9.77 -4.15 -5.33
N TYR A 87 9.33 -3.76 -4.13
CA TYR A 87 8.03 -4.18 -3.60
C TYR A 87 6.88 -3.50 -4.34
N PHE A 88 7.05 -2.23 -4.68
CA PHE A 88 6.06 -1.45 -5.42
C PHE A 88 5.86 -1.97 -6.85
N ALA A 89 6.92 -2.43 -7.52
CA ALA A 89 6.81 -3.03 -8.85
C ALA A 89 5.87 -4.24 -8.87
N ALA A 90 5.92 -5.09 -7.84
CA ALA A 90 5.04 -6.25 -7.69
C ALA A 90 3.60 -5.89 -7.28
N GLU A 91 3.33 -4.65 -6.85
CA GLU A 91 2.02 -4.23 -6.35
C GLU A 91 0.92 -4.33 -7.41
N ILE A 92 1.25 -4.18 -8.70
CA ILE A 92 0.30 -4.33 -9.80
C ILE A 92 -0.40 -5.71 -9.81
N LEU A 93 0.24 -6.71 -9.22
CA LEU A 93 -0.27 -8.09 -9.16
C LEU A 93 -1.21 -8.34 -7.97
N THR A 94 -1.41 -7.35 -7.08
CA THR A 94 -2.16 -7.52 -5.82
C THR A 94 -3.66 -7.27 -5.94
N GLY A 95 -4.11 -6.67 -7.05
CA GLY A 95 -5.54 -6.45 -7.31
C GLY A 95 -6.26 -7.72 -7.80
N CYS A 96 -7.58 -7.68 -7.88
CA CYS A 96 -8.36 -8.82 -8.37
C CYS A 96 -8.21 -9.09 -9.89
N LEU A 97 -7.76 -8.12 -10.69
CA LEU A 97 -7.73 -8.25 -12.15
C LEU A 97 -6.82 -9.38 -12.66
N PRO A 98 -5.53 -9.50 -12.23
CA PRO A 98 -4.67 -10.59 -12.70
C PRO A 98 -5.21 -12.00 -12.42
N PRO A 99 -5.67 -12.36 -11.20
CA PRO A 99 -6.18 -13.71 -10.96
C PRO A 99 -7.50 -13.97 -11.68
N LEU A 100 -8.39 -12.98 -11.83
CA LEU A 100 -9.63 -13.15 -12.61
C LEU A 100 -9.34 -13.37 -14.09
N ALA A 101 -8.39 -12.63 -14.67
CA ALA A 101 -7.96 -12.80 -16.06
C ALA A 101 -7.30 -14.18 -16.28
N ALA A 102 -6.47 -14.62 -15.34
CA ALA A 102 -5.84 -15.94 -15.40
C ALA A 102 -6.90 -17.07 -15.38
N VAL A 103 -7.90 -16.99 -14.50
CA VAL A 103 -8.99 -17.98 -14.46
C VAL A 103 -9.81 -17.96 -15.74
N ALA A 104 -10.14 -16.79 -16.29
CA ALA A 104 -10.86 -16.69 -17.55
C ALA A 104 -10.09 -17.34 -18.71
N HIS A 105 -8.77 -17.10 -18.77
CA HIS A 105 -7.90 -17.66 -19.81
C HIS A 105 -7.79 -19.19 -19.69
N VAL A 106 -7.51 -19.70 -18.49
CA VAL A 106 -7.39 -21.15 -18.24
C VAL A 106 -8.72 -21.85 -18.52
N ALA A 107 -9.84 -21.29 -18.06
CA ALA A 107 -11.17 -21.86 -18.30
C ALA A 107 -11.48 -22.02 -19.79
N GLY A 108 -11.12 -21.03 -20.61
CA GLY A 108 -11.24 -21.11 -22.06
C GLY A 108 -10.32 -22.16 -22.69
N ALA A 109 -9.15 -22.40 -22.13
CA ALA A 109 -8.22 -23.42 -22.63
C ALA A 109 -8.63 -24.86 -22.29
N VAL A 110 -9.50 -25.05 -21.28
CA VAL A 110 -9.98 -26.38 -20.85
C VAL A 110 -11.48 -26.60 -21.07
N ASP A 111 -12.11 -25.79 -21.92
CA ASP A 111 -13.54 -25.84 -22.26
C ASP A 111 -14.50 -25.82 -21.04
N MET A 112 -14.09 -25.13 -19.97
CA MET A 112 -14.91 -24.92 -18.78
C MET A 112 -15.72 -23.61 -18.88
N PRO A 113 -16.84 -23.50 -18.12
CA PRO A 113 -17.65 -22.29 -18.13
C PRO A 113 -16.91 -21.12 -17.45
N ALA A 114 -16.15 -20.36 -18.23
CA ALA A 114 -15.30 -19.26 -17.76
C ALA A 114 -16.06 -18.25 -16.89
N ALA A 115 -17.28 -17.88 -17.30
CA ALA A 115 -18.12 -16.95 -16.55
C ALA A 115 -18.44 -17.47 -15.13
N ALA A 116 -18.73 -18.77 -14.98
CA ALA A 116 -19.03 -19.38 -13.69
C ALA A 116 -17.79 -19.42 -12.79
N LEU A 117 -16.63 -19.76 -13.34
CA LEU A 117 -15.37 -19.82 -12.59
C LEU A 117 -14.89 -18.43 -12.16
N VAL A 118 -14.99 -17.44 -13.04
CA VAL A 118 -14.68 -16.03 -12.72
C VAL A 118 -15.63 -15.51 -11.64
N ALA A 119 -16.93 -15.79 -11.75
CA ALA A 119 -17.90 -15.39 -10.73
C ALA A 119 -17.61 -16.06 -9.37
N ALA A 120 -17.25 -17.34 -9.36
CA ALA A 120 -16.88 -18.06 -8.15
C ALA A 120 -15.63 -17.45 -7.49
N LEU A 121 -14.59 -17.17 -8.26
CA LEU A 121 -13.38 -16.52 -7.73
C LEU A 121 -13.68 -15.11 -7.21
N ALA A 122 -14.46 -14.31 -7.93
CA ALA A 122 -14.87 -12.98 -7.48
C ALA A 122 -15.67 -13.04 -6.16
N ALA A 123 -16.55 -14.03 -6.02
CA ALA A 123 -17.30 -14.26 -4.77
C ALA A 123 -16.37 -14.61 -3.60
N VAL A 124 -15.36 -15.47 -3.82
CA VAL A 124 -14.35 -15.78 -2.80
C VAL A 124 -13.52 -14.56 -2.46
N TRP A 125 -13.10 -13.78 -3.45
CA TRP A 125 -12.28 -12.59 -3.27
C TRP A 125 -13.00 -11.53 -2.43
N PHE A 126 -14.15 -11.05 -2.90
CA PHE A 126 -14.92 -10.02 -2.19
C PHE A 126 -15.57 -10.56 -0.91
N GLY A 127 -15.88 -11.86 -0.84
CA GLY A 127 -16.32 -12.52 0.38
C GLY A 127 -15.24 -12.50 1.46
N SER A 128 -13.99 -12.75 1.09
CA SER A 128 -12.84 -12.68 2.00
C SER A 128 -12.59 -11.25 2.48
N GLU A 129 -12.70 -10.25 1.59
CA GLU A 129 -12.64 -8.84 1.98
C GLU A 129 -13.77 -8.46 2.95
N ALA A 130 -14.99 -8.95 2.72
CA ALA A 130 -16.12 -8.74 3.63
C ALA A 130 -15.89 -9.40 5.00
N MET A 131 -15.33 -10.60 5.04
CA MET A 131 -14.97 -11.28 6.29
C MET A 131 -13.89 -10.50 7.04
N LEU A 132 -12.85 -10.04 6.35
CA LEU A 132 -11.78 -9.23 6.94
C LEU A 132 -12.31 -7.93 7.50
N ALA A 133 -13.09 -7.18 6.72
CA ALA A 133 -13.68 -5.92 7.16
C ALA A 133 -14.58 -6.13 8.40
N ARG A 134 -15.34 -7.24 8.45
CA ARG A 134 -16.16 -7.57 9.61
C ARG A 134 -15.32 -7.91 10.84
N ALA A 135 -14.28 -8.73 10.69
CA ALA A 135 -13.37 -9.08 11.77
C ALA A 135 -12.62 -7.86 12.32
N ALA A 136 -12.25 -6.91 11.45
CA ALA A 136 -11.57 -5.67 11.82
C ALA A 136 -12.52 -4.57 12.35
N GLY A 137 -13.84 -4.81 12.40
CA GLY A 137 -14.83 -3.81 12.80
C GLY A 137 -14.94 -2.63 11.84
N TRP A 138 -14.57 -2.81 10.57
CA TRP A 138 -14.64 -1.79 9.53
C TRP A 138 -16.05 -1.67 8.93
N HIS A 139 -16.30 -0.52 8.30
CA HIS A 139 -17.59 -0.25 7.67
C HIS A 139 -17.87 -1.23 6.53
N LEU A 140 -19.03 -1.89 6.61
CA LEU A 140 -19.56 -2.77 5.59
C LEU A 140 -20.95 -2.30 5.17
N SER A 141 -21.15 -2.18 3.87
CA SER A 141 -22.42 -1.82 3.26
C SER A 141 -22.64 -2.63 1.99
N LEU A 142 -23.84 -2.56 1.43
CA LEU A 142 -24.14 -3.16 0.12
C LEU A 142 -23.33 -2.54 -1.01
N ALA A 143 -22.80 -1.32 -0.83
CA ALA A 143 -21.92 -0.66 -1.79
C ALA A 143 -20.44 -1.08 -1.65
N SER A 144 -20.07 -1.80 -0.59
CA SER A 144 -18.67 -2.18 -0.34
C SER A 144 -18.05 -3.00 -1.48
N PRO A 145 -18.70 -4.02 -2.06
CA PRO A 145 -18.14 -4.77 -3.19
C PRO A 145 -17.83 -3.88 -4.40
N LEU A 146 -18.71 -2.93 -4.70
CA LEU A 146 -18.48 -1.97 -5.78
C LEU A 146 -17.29 -1.06 -5.48
N ALA A 147 -17.15 -0.61 -4.23
CA ALA A 147 -16.01 0.22 -3.81
C ALA A 147 -14.69 -0.54 -3.90
N TRP A 148 -14.66 -1.83 -3.56
CA TRP A 148 -13.46 -2.68 -3.68
C TRP A 148 -13.12 -2.96 -5.15
N ALA A 149 -14.12 -3.26 -5.99
CA ALA A 149 -13.90 -3.42 -7.42
C ALA A 149 -13.36 -2.13 -8.06
N LEU A 150 -13.90 -0.97 -7.69
CA LEU A 150 -13.40 0.32 -8.15
C LEU A 150 -11.96 0.58 -7.66
N ARG A 151 -11.64 0.24 -6.40
CA ARG A 151 -10.28 0.33 -5.86
C ARG A 151 -9.31 -0.49 -6.71
N ASP A 152 -9.66 -1.73 -7.01
CA ASP A 152 -8.80 -2.64 -7.78
C ASP A 152 -8.68 -2.20 -9.24
N ALA A 153 -9.75 -1.67 -9.83
CA ALA A 153 -9.72 -1.09 -11.17
C ALA A 153 -8.84 0.17 -11.24
N LEU A 154 -8.78 0.96 -10.15
CA LEU A 154 -7.96 2.17 -10.05
C LEU A 154 -6.49 1.89 -9.72
N LEU A 155 -6.16 0.69 -9.22
CA LEU A 155 -4.81 0.31 -8.81
C LEU A 155 -3.78 0.46 -9.95
N PRO A 156 -4.01 -0.04 -11.18
CA PRO A 156 -3.06 0.14 -12.29
C PRO A 156 -2.77 1.60 -12.63
N PHE A 157 -3.78 2.46 -12.51
CA PHE A 157 -3.63 3.89 -12.79
C PHE A 157 -2.81 4.58 -11.70
N ALA A 158 -3.06 4.27 -10.42
CA ALA A 158 -2.26 4.80 -9.32
C ALA A 158 -0.81 4.28 -9.37
N TRP A 159 -0.63 3.01 -9.76
CA TRP A 159 0.67 2.38 -9.95
C TRP A 159 1.46 3.06 -11.07
N ALA A 160 0.86 3.22 -12.26
CA ALA A 160 1.50 3.88 -13.40
C ALA A 160 1.80 5.35 -13.09
N HIS A 161 0.85 6.06 -12.46
CA HIS A 161 1.06 7.45 -12.02
C HIS A 161 2.29 7.57 -11.13
N ALA A 162 2.48 6.68 -10.15
CA ALA A 162 3.60 6.75 -9.23
C ALA A 162 4.97 6.63 -9.91
N TRP A 163 5.07 5.84 -10.98
CA TRP A 163 6.29 5.71 -11.79
C TRP A 163 6.54 6.89 -12.72
N LEU A 164 5.46 7.49 -13.26
CA LEU A 164 5.53 8.52 -14.30
C LEU A 164 5.58 9.95 -13.77
N THR A 165 5.26 10.17 -12.49
CA THR A 165 5.18 11.53 -11.91
C THR A 165 6.20 11.76 -10.82
N ASP A 166 6.81 12.95 -10.81
CA ASP A 166 7.77 13.37 -9.78
C ASP A 166 7.16 14.24 -8.67
N GLY A 167 5.85 14.17 -8.49
CA GLY A 167 5.17 14.97 -7.46
C GLY A 167 3.83 14.40 -7.03
N TYR A 168 3.29 15.00 -5.99
CA TYR A 168 1.99 14.66 -5.43
C TYR A 168 1.32 15.86 -4.75
N ALA A 169 -0.01 15.87 -4.74
CA ALA A 169 -0.78 16.86 -4.01
C ALA A 169 -0.82 16.56 -2.49
N TRP A 170 -0.53 17.55 -1.67
CA TRP A 170 -0.64 17.48 -0.22
C TRP A 170 -1.21 18.76 0.39
N ARG A 171 -2.34 18.63 1.10
CA ARG A 171 -3.07 19.76 1.73
C ARG A 171 -3.37 20.92 0.77
N GLY A 172 -3.58 20.61 -0.52
CA GLY A 172 -3.85 21.61 -1.57
C GLY A 172 -2.60 22.15 -2.26
N ASN A 173 -1.41 21.74 -1.85
CA ASN A 173 -0.14 22.15 -2.46
C ASN A 173 0.46 21.02 -3.29
N GLU A 174 1.04 21.34 -4.44
CA GLU A 174 1.85 20.40 -5.22
C GLU A 174 3.24 20.28 -4.59
N VAL A 175 3.62 19.06 -4.20
CA VAL A 175 4.94 18.74 -3.65
C VAL A 175 5.71 17.94 -4.68
N ARG A 176 6.86 18.46 -5.13
CA ARG A 176 7.79 17.69 -5.97
C ARG A 176 8.68 16.82 -5.08
N THR A 177 8.77 15.53 -5.39
CA THR A 177 9.78 14.64 -4.83
C THR A 177 11.11 15.00 -5.50
N VAL A 178 11.91 15.84 -4.85
CA VAL A 178 13.31 16.03 -5.24
C VAL A 178 14.01 14.71 -4.96
N GLU A 179 14.61 14.09 -5.97
CA GLU A 179 15.51 12.96 -5.75
C GLU A 179 16.63 13.44 -4.82
N SER A 180 16.63 12.97 -3.57
CA SER A 180 17.78 13.14 -2.69
C SER A 180 18.85 12.16 -3.18
N GLY A 181 19.63 12.59 -4.17
CA GLY A 181 20.61 11.73 -4.79
C GLY A 181 21.44 12.39 -5.90
N ALA A 182 22.12 13.50 -5.61
CA ALA A 182 23.42 13.85 -6.23
C ALA A 182 24.06 15.14 -5.67
N GLN A 183 24.08 15.39 -4.36
CA GLN A 183 25.03 16.36 -3.78
C GLN A 183 25.46 15.93 -2.36
N ALA A 184 26.47 15.08 -2.28
CA ALA A 184 27.36 14.98 -1.12
C ALA A 184 28.67 14.28 -1.54
N HIS A 185 29.67 15.11 -1.85
CA HIS A 185 31.12 14.87 -1.95
C HIS A 185 31.66 13.80 -2.90
#